data_AF-A0A180FKZ0-F1
#
_entry.id   AF-A0A180FKZ0-F1
#
_cell.length_a   1.000
_cell.length_b   1.000
_cell.length_c   1.000
_cell.angle_alpha   90.00
_cell.angle_beta   90.00
_cell.angle_gamma   90.00
#
_symmetry.space_group_name_H-M   'P 1'
#
loop_
_entity.id
_entity.type
_entity.pdbx_description
1 polymer ?
#
loop_
_entity_poly.entity_id
_entity_poly.type
_entity_poly.pdbx_seq_one_letter_code
_entity_poly.pdbx_strand_id
1 'polypeptide(L)'
;MKNLKDLGIAYKPADGKKRFGGSLTPLGNLQNCEITVLDFETEIKTREGKGRYVVQYEPDGAKAKFITNSEEMKSILCDFMPDIFML
;
A
#
# COMPACT_ATOMS: atom_id res chain seq x y z
N MET A 1 -13.54 -20.78 17.35
CA MET A 1 -12.48 -19.77 17.62
C MET A 1 -13.15 -18.41 17.70
N LYS A 2 -12.83 -17.57 18.69
CA LYS A 2 -13.37 -16.20 18.77
C LYS A 2 -12.66 -15.32 17.74
N ASN A 3 -13.38 -14.43 17.05
CA ASN A 3 -12.77 -13.52 16.09
C ASN A 3 -12.04 -12.40 16.84
N LEU A 4 -10.90 -11.93 16.34
CA LEU A 4 -10.12 -10.85 16.98
C LEU A 4 -10.95 -9.56 17.13
N LYS A 5 -11.88 -9.32 16.20
CA LYS A 5 -12.81 -8.19 16.24
C LYS A 5 -13.74 -8.23 17.45
N ASP A 6 -14.14 -9.42 17.87
CA ASP A 6 -15.09 -9.63 18.99
C ASP A 6 -14.42 -9.37 20.37
N LEU A 7 -13.09 -9.26 20.38
CA LEU A 7 -12.30 -9.00 21.60
C LEU A 7 -11.98 -7.51 21.80
N GLY A 8 -12.46 -6.62 20.92
CA GLY A 8 -12.14 -5.19 20.98
C GLY A 8 -10.66 -4.87 20.72
N ILE A 9 -9.89 -5.85 20.23
CA ILE A 9 -8.46 -5.69 19.94
C ILE A 9 -8.31 -5.11 18.53
N ALA A 10 -8.07 -3.81 18.46
CA ALA A 10 -7.65 -3.17 17.22
C ALA A 10 -6.14 -3.41 16.99
N TYR A 11 -5.81 -4.10 15.90
CA TYR A 11 -4.40 -4.27 15.50
C TYR A 11 -3.76 -2.91 15.21
N LYS A 12 -2.72 -2.57 15.97
CA LYS A 12 -1.87 -1.40 15.74
C LYS A 12 -0.46 -1.89 15.38
N PRO A 13 0.00 -1.65 14.14
CA PRO A 13 1.38 -1.93 13.76
C PRO A 13 2.35 -1.19 14.68
N ALA A 14 3.39 -1.88 15.16
CA ALA A 14 4.38 -1.29 16.07
C ALA A 14 5.19 -0.13 15.44
N ASP A 15 5.28 -0.11 14.10
CA ASP A 15 5.94 0.96 13.34
C ASP A 15 4.99 2.13 13.00
N GLY A 16 3.72 2.06 13.40
CA GLY A 16 2.71 3.07 13.08
C GLY A 16 2.31 3.14 11.61
N LYS A 17 2.86 2.26 10.77
CA LYS A 17 2.67 2.27 9.31
C LYS A 17 1.38 1.57 8.92
N LYS A 18 0.67 2.08 7.91
CA LYS A 18 -0.54 1.44 7.37
C LYS A 18 -0.23 0.03 6.86
N ARG A 19 -1.20 -0.88 7.02
CA ARG A 19 -1.18 -2.23 6.43
C ARG A 19 -2.37 -2.39 5.50
N PHE A 20 -2.09 -2.51 4.22
CA PHE A 20 -3.13 -2.69 3.21
C PHE A 20 -3.54 -4.17 3.11
N GLY A 21 -4.85 -4.42 3.11
CA GLY A 21 -5.43 -5.74 2.79
C GLY A 21 -5.27 -6.11 1.32
N GLY A 22 -5.97 -7.17 0.88
CA GLY A 22 -5.97 -7.60 -0.53
C GLY A 22 -4.72 -8.38 -0.96
N SER A 23 -4.79 -8.95 -2.16
CA SER A 23 -3.68 -9.71 -2.76
C SER A 23 -2.49 -8.82 -3.10
N LEU A 24 -1.28 -9.35 -2.94
CA LEU A 24 -0.06 -8.72 -3.43
C LEU A 24 0.09 -9.04 -4.91
N THR A 25 0.10 -8.00 -5.76
CA THR A 25 0.26 -8.13 -7.20
C THR A 25 1.70 -7.80 -7.59
N PRO A 26 2.40 -8.69 -8.32
CA PRO A 26 3.69 -8.36 -8.93
C PRO A 26 3.54 -7.21 -9.92
N LEU A 27 4.43 -6.22 -9.86
CA LEU A 27 4.31 -5.02 -10.69
C LEU A 27 4.29 -5.33 -12.20
N GLY A 28 4.98 -6.39 -12.64
CA GLY A 28 4.96 -6.84 -14.04
C GLY A 28 3.58 -7.28 -14.53
N ASN A 29 2.69 -7.69 -13.63
CA ASN A 29 1.31 -8.07 -13.99
C ASN A 29 0.40 -6.87 -14.23
N LEU A 30 0.86 -5.65 -13.91
CA LEU A 30 0.10 -4.41 -14.08
C LEU A 30 0.48 -3.64 -15.35
N GLN A 31 1.36 -4.19 -16.20
CA GLN A 31 1.73 -3.56 -17.45
C GLN A 31 0.51 -3.45 -18.37
N ASN A 32 0.24 -2.24 -18.87
CA ASN A 32 -0.91 -1.91 -19.71
C ASN A 32 -2.27 -2.14 -19.03
N CYS A 33 -2.32 -2.17 -17.70
CA CYS A 33 -3.55 -2.19 -16.93
C CYS A 33 -3.91 -0.78 -16.47
N GLU A 34 -5.19 -0.43 -16.59
CA GLU A 34 -5.73 0.74 -15.90
C GLU A 34 -6.04 0.36 -14.45
N ILE A 35 -5.66 1.22 -13.51
CA ILE A 35 -5.90 1.02 -12.08
C ILE A 35 -6.30 2.34 -11.42
N THR A 36 -7.09 2.26 -10.35
CA THR A 36 -7.31 3.40 -9.45
C THR A 36 -6.46 3.22 -8.20
N VAL A 37 -5.58 4.18 -7.91
CA VAL A 37 -4.83 4.24 -6.65
C VAL A 37 -5.76 4.75 -5.54
N LEU A 38 -5.78 4.04 -4.41
CA LEU A 38 -6.64 4.38 -3.28
C LEU A 38 -5.87 5.07 -2.13
N ASP A 39 -4.69 4.55 -1.81
CA ASP A 39 -3.83 5.03 -0.73
C ASP A 39 -2.43 4.40 -0.89
N PHE A 40 -1.43 4.95 -0.21
CA PHE A 40 -0.10 4.34 -0.12
C PHE A 40 0.58 4.62 1.22
N GLU A 41 1.63 3.85 1.49
CA GLU A 41 2.48 4.00 2.67
C GLU A 41 3.94 3.96 2.25
N THR A 42 4.75 4.78 2.91
CA THR A 42 6.14 5.06 2.54
C THR A 42 7.12 4.43 3.51
N GLU A 43 8.41 4.43 3.18
CA GLU A 43 9.49 3.96 4.05
C GLU A 43 9.30 2.52 4.56
N ILE A 44 8.66 1.68 3.75
CA ILE A 44 8.44 0.28 4.09
C ILE A 44 9.73 -0.51 3.89
N LYS A 45 10.18 -1.18 4.96
CA LYS A 45 11.24 -2.18 4.90
C LYS A 45 10.65 -3.52 4.44
N THR A 46 11.22 -4.06 3.38
CA THR A 46 10.94 -5.41 2.90
C THR A 46 12.21 -6.27 2.99
N ARG A 47 12.10 -7.55 2.62
CA ARG A 47 13.29 -8.41 2.44
C ARG A 47 14.25 -7.84 1.38
N GLU A 48 13.71 -7.13 0.39
CA GLU A 48 14.44 -6.59 -0.76
C GLU A 48 14.94 -5.14 -0.52
N GLY A 49 14.97 -4.66 0.73
CA GLY A 49 15.49 -3.33 1.11
C GLY A 49 14.47 -2.37 1.74
N LYS A 50 14.94 -1.16 2.07
CA LYS A 50 14.19 -0.06 2.68
C LYS A 50 13.68 0.96 1.64
N GLY A 51 12.95 1.98 2.07
CA GLY A 51 12.52 3.10 1.22
C GLY A 51 11.46 2.75 0.19
N ARG A 52 10.81 1.59 0.33
CA ARG A 52 9.80 1.11 -0.62
C ARG A 52 8.42 1.64 -0.26
N TYR A 53 7.60 1.80 -1.29
CA TYR A 53 6.20 2.21 -1.12
C TYR A 53 5.32 0.98 -1.30
N VAL A 54 4.29 0.87 -0.47
CA VAL A 54 3.19 -0.09 -0.68
C VAL A 54 1.99 0.72 -1.13
N VAL A 55 1.48 0.41 -2.31
CA VAL A 55 0.37 1.13 -2.93
C VAL A 55 -0.84 0.23 -2.91
N GLN A 56 -1.94 0.70 -2.33
CA GLN A 56 -3.24 0.06 -2.45
C GLN A 56 -3.96 0.62 -3.68
N TYR A 57 -4.52 -0.30 -4.46
CA TYR A 57 -5.24 0.04 -5.68
C TYR A 57 -6.47 -0.86 -5.81
N GLU A 58 -7.37 -0.48 -6.71
CA GLU A 58 -8.61 -1.20 -6.98
C GLU A 58 -8.65 -1.68 -8.45
N PRO A 59 -8.33 -2.95 -8.71
CA PRO A 59 -8.69 -3.62 -9.97
C PRO A 59 -10.12 -4.16 -9.88
N ASP A 60 -10.96 -3.81 -10.86
CA ASP A 60 -12.32 -4.37 -11.03
C ASP A 60 -13.19 -4.34 -9.76
N GLY A 61 -13.06 -3.29 -8.93
CA GLY A 61 -13.82 -3.12 -7.68
C GLY A 61 -13.31 -3.94 -6.49
N ALA A 62 -12.20 -4.68 -6.63
CA ALA A 62 -11.58 -5.43 -5.54
C ALA A 62 -10.30 -4.73 -5.06
N LYS A 63 -10.02 -4.71 -3.75
CA LYS A 63 -8.77 -4.14 -3.25
C LYS A 63 -7.59 -5.08 -3.46
N ALA A 64 -6.52 -4.55 -4.04
CA ALA A 64 -5.23 -5.21 -4.15
C ALA A 64 -4.10 -4.25 -3.77
N LYS A 65 -2.86 -4.75 -3.72
CA LYS A 65 -1.68 -3.93 -3.44
C LYS A 65 -0.47 -4.34 -4.24
N PHE A 66 0.41 -3.40 -4.54
CA PHE A 66 1.74 -3.68 -5.10
C PHE A 66 2.82 -2.93 -4.31
N ILE A 67 4.08 -3.34 -4.51
CA ILE A 67 5.24 -2.71 -3.89
C ILE A 67 6.11 -2.12 -4.99
N THR A 68 6.51 -0.87 -4.84
CA THR A 68 7.42 -0.19 -5.78
C THR A 68 8.61 0.40 -5.06
N ASN A 69 9.74 0.43 -5.77
CA ASN A 69 10.89 1.25 -5.41
C ASN A 69 11.34 2.13 -6.59
N SER A 70 10.47 2.33 -7.59
CA SER A 70 10.74 3.23 -8.72
C SER A 70 10.61 4.67 -8.24
N GLU A 71 11.65 5.47 -8.46
CA GLU A 71 11.64 6.90 -8.12
C GLU A 71 10.61 7.68 -8.93
N GLU A 72 10.40 7.33 -10.21
CA GLU A 72 9.38 7.94 -11.07
C GLU A 72 7.97 7.71 -10.51
N MET A 73 7.66 6.46 -10.12
CA MET A 73 6.35 6.13 -9.53
C MET A 73 6.17 6.83 -8.18
N LYS A 74 7.22 6.91 -7.35
CA LYS A 74 7.15 7.64 -6.07
C LYS A 74 6.84 9.11 -6.30
N SER A 75 7.50 9.77 -7.26
CA SER A 75 7.23 11.18 -7.58
C SER A 75 5.76 11.39 -7.95
N ILE A 76 5.24 10.57 -8.87
CA ILE A 76 3.84 10.66 -9.31
C ILE A 76 2.88 10.50 -8.11
N LEU A 77 3.12 9.51 -7.23
CA LEU A 77 2.28 9.30 -6.05
C LEU A 77 2.31 10.50 -5.09
N CYS A 78 3.49 11.10 -4.89
CA CYS A 78 3.64 12.29 -4.05
C CYS A 78 2.95 13.52 -4.64
N ASP A 79 3.06 13.72 -5.97
CA ASP A 79 2.47 14.87 -6.66
C ASP A 79 0.94 14.83 -6.66
N PHE A 80 0.35 13.64 -6.77
CA PHE A 80 -1.11 13.44 -6.81
C PHE A 80 -1.79 13.39 -5.44
N MET A 81 -1.07 13.02 -4.38
CA MET A 81 -1.63 12.94 -3.01
C MET A 81 -0.73 13.69 -2.02
N PRO A 82 -0.61 15.02 -2.14
CA PRO A 82 0.28 15.83 -1.30
C PRO A 82 -0.10 15.77 0.18
N ASP A 83 -1.39 15.54 0.48
CA ASP A 83 -1.91 15.51 1.85
C ASP A 83 -1.38 14.31 2.68
N ILE A 84 -0.84 13.27 2.04
CA ILE A 84 -0.22 12.14 2.75
C ILE A 84 1.09 12.56 3.47
N PHE A 85 1.71 13.68 3.06
CA PHE A 85 2.92 14.23 3.69
C PHE A 85 2.66 15.34 4.71
N MET A 86 1.40 15.75 4.93
CA MET A 86 1.03 16.90 5.78
C MET A 86 0.59 16.51 7.21
N LEU A 87 0.79 15.25 7.63
CA LEU A 87 0.43 14.74 8.96
C LEU A 87 1.65 14.20 9.73
#